data_AF-A0A1B0C9D0-F1
#
_entry.id   AF-A0A1B0C9D0-F1
#
_cell.length_a   1.000
_cell.length_b   1.000
_cell.length_c   1.000
_cell.angle_alpha   90.00
_cell.angle_beta   90.00
_cell.angle_gamma   90.00
#
_symmetry.space_group_name_H-M   'P 1'
#
loop_
_entity.id
_entity.type
_entity.pdbx_description
1 polymer ?
#
loop_
_entity_poly.entity_id
_entity_poly.type
_entity_poly.pdbx_seq_one_letter_code
_entity_poly.pdbx_strand_id
1 'polypeptide(L)'
;MLHRRHQWVQYSVHIRDNGEPKAALLNHFSFVNNGIHIGENLEFRGRKILMQVPFFHVYGVVITMLASLSHYATIVLPSITYNPERSLRAIREEKCSVINGTPTMHVDLVKKQRELKLNLEAEIAVSGGALCPPQLLRDMKSELGLKKVKNVYGLTEDSAVCFNTLPP
;
A
#
# COMPACT_ATOMS: atom_id res chain seq x y z
N MET A 1 6.09 26.30 -29.37
CA MET A 1 7.44 25.90 -28.92
C MET A 1 7.35 25.56 -27.43
N LEU A 2 7.60 24.30 -27.08
CA LEU A 2 7.32 23.71 -25.78
C LEU A 2 8.18 24.30 -24.65
N HIS A 3 7.52 24.81 -23.61
CA HIS A 3 8.12 25.04 -22.31
C HIS A 3 7.13 24.65 -21.19
N ARG A 4 6.62 23.41 -21.22
CA ARG A 4 6.03 22.81 -20.02
C ARG A 4 7.18 22.35 -19.14
N ARG A 5 7.69 23.26 -18.31
CA ARG A 5 8.69 22.94 -17.28
C ARG A 5 8.13 21.85 -16.38
N HIS A 6 8.88 20.75 -16.27
CA HIS A 6 8.66 19.70 -15.28
C HIS A 6 8.57 20.33 -13.89
N GLN A 7 7.36 20.48 -13.37
CA GLN A 7 7.15 20.84 -11.97
C GLN A 7 7.42 19.57 -11.15
N TRP A 8 8.42 19.65 -10.27
CA TRP A 8 8.83 18.58 -9.36
C TRP A 8 7.94 18.64 -8.11
N VAL A 9 7.49 17.49 -7.62
CA VAL A 9 6.41 17.41 -6.61
C VAL A 9 6.87 16.79 -5.31
N GLN A 10 7.79 15.82 -5.41
CA GLN A 10 8.18 15.02 -4.27
C GLN A 10 9.67 14.71 -4.35
N TYR A 11 10.32 14.92 -3.21
CA TYR A 11 11.63 14.40 -2.89
C TYR A 11 11.41 13.12 -2.08
N SER A 12 11.81 12.00 -2.65
CA SER A 12 11.86 10.75 -1.91
C SER A 12 13.32 10.33 -1.82
N VAL A 13 13.79 10.11 -0.59
CA VAL A 13 15.17 9.71 -0.32
C VAL A 13 15.20 8.20 -0.16
N HIS A 14 16.06 7.53 -0.92
CA HIS A 14 16.35 6.12 -0.75
C HIS A 14 17.84 5.88 -0.54
N ILE A 15 18.18 4.79 0.15
CA ILE A 15 19.55 4.41 0.48
C ILE A 15 20.05 3.48 -0.62
N ARG A 16 21.18 3.84 -1.23
CA ARG A 16 21.86 3.00 -2.22
C ARG A 16 22.57 1.82 -1.57
N ASP A 17 23.00 0.86 -2.38
CA ASP A 17 23.82 -0.27 -1.92
C ASP A 17 25.15 0.16 -1.24
N ASN A 18 25.64 1.36 -1.54
CA ASN A 18 26.81 1.96 -0.89
C ASN A 18 26.47 2.75 0.40
N GLY A 19 25.21 2.77 0.83
CA GLY A 19 24.73 3.46 2.03
C GLY A 19 24.42 4.94 1.85
N GLU A 20 24.73 5.54 0.70
CA GLU A 20 24.50 6.98 0.50
C GLU A 20 23.05 7.28 0.07
N PRO A 21 22.39 8.25 0.72
CA PRO A 21 21.05 8.66 0.32
C PRO A 21 21.07 9.37 -1.03
N LYS A 22 20.19 8.96 -1.95
CA LYS A 22 19.92 9.69 -3.20
C LYS A 22 18.47 10.18 -3.21
N ALA A 23 18.29 11.44 -3.57
CA ALA A 23 16.97 11.98 -3.85
C ALA A 23 16.51 11.57 -5.26
N ALA A 24 15.34 10.95 -5.35
CA ALA A 24 14.61 10.80 -6.60
C ALA A 24 13.73 12.05 -6.79
N LEU A 25 13.84 12.67 -7.98
CA LEU A 25 13.00 13.79 -8.38
C LEU A 25 11.82 13.25 -9.21
N LEU A 26 10.62 13.36 -8.65
CA LEU A 26 9.39 12.90 -9.31
C LEU A 26 8.59 14.08 -9.84
N ASN A 27 8.13 13.95 -11.09
CA ASN A 27 7.31 14.97 -11.74
C ASN A 27 5.80 14.68 -11.54
N HIS A 28 4.95 15.71 -11.64
CA HIS A 28 3.50 15.54 -11.42
C HIS A 28 2.88 14.48 -12.33
N PHE A 29 3.33 14.41 -13.58
CA PHE A 29 2.73 13.55 -14.58
C PHE A 29 2.92 12.07 -14.21
N SER A 30 4.15 11.64 -13.94
CA SER A 30 4.41 10.24 -13.56
C SER A 30 3.76 9.89 -12.23
N PHE A 31 3.82 10.81 -11.27
CA PHE A 31 3.36 10.61 -9.91
C PHE A 31 1.84 10.43 -9.82
N VAL A 32 1.08 11.34 -10.43
CA VAL A 32 -0.38 11.29 -10.45
C VAL A 32 -0.87 10.13 -11.32
N ASN A 33 -0.26 9.92 -12.49
CA ASN A 33 -0.66 8.81 -13.35
C ASN A 33 -0.42 7.46 -12.68
N ASN A 34 0.70 7.26 -11.97
CA ASN A 34 0.94 6.01 -11.25
C ASN A 34 -0.19 5.74 -10.23
N GLY A 35 -0.55 6.77 -9.44
CA GLY A 35 -1.67 6.71 -8.48
C GLY A 35 -3.01 6.35 -9.13
N ILE A 36 -3.34 6.93 -10.29
CA ILE A 36 -4.57 6.61 -11.02
C ILE A 36 -4.56 5.16 -11.52
N HIS A 37 -3.50 4.72 -12.20
CA HIS A 37 -3.45 3.37 -12.77
C HIS A 37 -3.41 2.29 -11.68
N ILE A 38 -2.66 2.53 -10.59
CA ILE A 38 -2.59 1.57 -9.50
C ILE A 38 -3.90 1.49 -8.72
N GLY A 39 -4.63 2.60 -8.55
CA GLY A 39 -5.95 2.60 -7.90
C GLY A 39 -6.97 1.72 -8.63
N GLU A 40 -6.97 1.76 -9.96
CA GLU A 40 -7.83 0.90 -10.78
C GLU A 40 -7.40 -0.57 -10.67
N ASN A 41 -6.10 -0.85 -10.83
CA ASN A 41 -5.54 -2.20 -10.69
C ASN A 41 -5.76 -2.82 -9.30
N LEU A 42 -5.80 -2.00 -8.25
CA LEU A 42 -6.02 -2.45 -6.88
C LEU A 42 -7.51 -2.47 -6.47
N GLU A 43 -8.44 -2.10 -7.36
CA GLU A 43 -9.89 -2.08 -7.15
C GLU A 43 -10.34 -1.10 -6.04
N PHE A 44 -9.74 0.10 -5.96
CA PHE A 44 -9.96 1.05 -4.85
C PHE A 44 -11.29 1.80 -4.88
N ARG A 45 -12.04 1.75 -5.99
CA ARG A 45 -13.22 2.60 -6.17
C ARG A 45 -14.26 2.41 -5.07
N GLY A 46 -14.55 3.50 -4.33
CA GLY A 46 -15.52 3.50 -3.23
C GLY A 46 -15.16 2.61 -2.03
N ARG A 47 -13.93 2.11 -1.96
CA ARG A 47 -13.46 1.20 -0.90
C ARG A 47 -13.00 1.97 0.34
N LYS A 48 -12.96 1.28 1.48
CA LYS A 48 -12.24 1.73 2.68
C LYS A 48 -10.90 1.00 2.76
N ILE A 49 -9.82 1.76 2.79
CA ILE A 49 -8.44 1.28 2.74
C ILE A 49 -7.78 1.48 4.10
N LEU A 50 -7.39 0.39 4.76
CA LEU A 50 -6.54 0.47 5.95
C LEU A 50 -5.11 0.84 5.51
N MET A 51 -4.65 2.01 5.94
CA MET A 51 -3.31 2.52 5.67
C MET A 51 -2.40 2.22 6.84
N GLN A 52 -1.58 1.17 6.72
CA GLN A 52 -0.57 0.84 7.72
C GLN A 52 0.78 1.50 7.40
N VAL A 53 1.09 1.68 6.12
CA VAL A 53 2.37 2.19 5.63
C VAL A 53 2.55 3.69 5.93
N PRO A 54 3.79 4.18 6.13
CA PRO A 54 4.03 5.58 6.46
C PRO A 54 3.76 6.52 5.29
N PHE A 55 3.23 7.72 5.60
CA PHE A 55 2.95 8.77 4.63
C PHE A 55 4.19 9.34 3.93
N PHE A 56 5.37 9.28 4.55
CA PHE A 56 6.59 9.79 3.93
C PHE A 56 7.15 8.86 2.84
N HIS A 57 6.67 7.61 2.78
CA HIS A 57 7.15 6.62 1.82
C HIS A 57 6.32 6.68 0.53
N VAL A 58 6.95 6.44 -0.62
CA VAL A 58 6.28 6.51 -1.93
C VAL A 58 5.07 5.56 -2.03
N TYR A 59 5.11 4.42 -1.34
CA TYR A 59 3.95 3.54 -1.15
C TYR A 59 2.77 4.33 -0.54
N GLY A 60 2.97 4.96 0.61
CA GLY A 60 1.91 5.68 1.30
C GLY A 60 1.32 6.82 0.46
N VAL A 61 2.17 7.56 -0.24
CA VAL A 61 1.72 8.69 -1.06
C VAL A 61 1.03 8.22 -2.35
N VAL A 62 1.65 7.33 -3.13
CA VAL A 62 1.12 6.95 -4.46
C VAL A 62 0.07 5.86 -4.36
N ILE A 63 0.45 4.72 -3.77
CA ILE A 63 -0.34 3.49 -3.78
C ILE A 63 -1.54 3.60 -2.84
N THR A 64 -1.43 4.40 -1.78
CA THR A 64 -2.57 4.65 -0.88
C THR A 64 -3.22 6.00 -1.13
N MET A 65 -2.52 7.11 -0.92
CA MET A 65 -3.16 8.42 -0.87
C MET A 65 -3.69 8.91 -2.22
N LEU A 66 -2.85 8.93 -3.26
CA LEU A 66 -3.26 9.35 -4.61
C LEU A 66 -4.22 8.35 -5.26
N ALA A 67 -3.97 7.05 -5.09
CA ALA A 67 -4.89 6.01 -5.55
C ALA A 67 -6.28 6.16 -4.91
N SER A 68 -6.35 6.41 -3.60
CA SER A 68 -7.62 6.63 -2.90
C SER A 68 -8.32 7.90 -3.36
N LEU A 69 -7.57 9.00 -3.48
CA LEU A 69 -8.11 10.29 -3.92
C LEU A 69 -8.72 10.21 -5.33
N SER A 70 -8.05 9.52 -6.26
CA SER A 70 -8.52 9.35 -7.64
C SER A 70 -9.72 8.39 -7.78
N HIS A 71 -9.98 7.56 -6.77
CA HIS A 71 -10.99 6.50 -6.82
C HIS A 71 -12.11 6.67 -5.80
N TYR A 72 -12.26 7.85 -5.18
CA TYR A 72 -13.28 8.10 -4.16
C TYR A 72 -13.22 7.09 -3.00
N ALA A 73 -12.01 6.63 -2.66
CA ALA A 73 -11.79 5.70 -1.56
C ALA A 73 -11.54 6.47 -0.26
N THR A 74 -11.90 5.85 0.86
CA THR A 74 -11.64 6.39 2.20
C THR A 74 -10.40 5.76 2.78
N ILE A 75 -9.48 6.57 3.30
CA ILE A 75 -8.29 6.10 4.01
C ILE A 75 -8.60 6.02 5.50
N VAL A 76 -8.35 4.87 6.10
CA VAL A 76 -8.49 4.63 7.54
C VAL A 76 -7.12 4.53 8.18
N LEU A 77 -6.87 5.39 9.18
CA LEU A 77 -5.62 5.46 9.92
C LEU A 77 -5.80 4.81 11.29
N PRO A 78 -5.19 3.63 11.55
CA PRO A 78 -5.42 2.91 12.80
C PRO A 78 -4.74 3.55 14.02
N SER A 79 -3.62 4.26 13.80
CA SER A 79 -2.88 4.97 14.85
C SER A 79 -1.77 5.86 14.28
N ILE A 80 -1.18 6.70 15.14
CA ILE A 80 -0.04 7.59 14.80
C ILE A 80 1.18 6.78 14.34
N THR A 81 1.45 5.64 14.99
CA THR A 81 2.50 4.69 14.63
C THR A 81 1.89 3.34 14.29
N TYR A 82 2.63 2.48 13.58
CA TYR A 82 2.15 1.15 13.26
C TYR A 82 1.86 0.33 14.53
N ASN A 83 0.68 -0.31 14.56
CA ASN A 83 0.28 -1.24 15.61
C ASN A 83 -0.69 -2.30 15.00
N PRO A 84 -0.36 -3.60 15.04
CA PRO A 84 -1.17 -4.65 14.40
C PRO A 84 -2.53 -4.85 15.08
N GLU A 85 -2.63 -4.70 16.39
CA GLU A 85 -3.91 -4.84 17.10
C GLU A 85 -4.86 -3.69 16.74
N ARG A 86 -4.38 -2.44 16.78
CA ARG A 86 -5.19 -1.29 16.36
C ARG A 86 -5.57 -1.38 14.90
N SER A 87 -4.69 -1.91 14.05
CA SER A 87 -4.97 -2.17 12.63
C SER A 87 -6.15 -3.14 12.47
N LEU A 88 -6.15 -4.28 13.17
CA LEU A 88 -7.25 -5.24 13.10
C LEU A 88 -8.56 -4.69 13.67
N ARG A 89 -8.51 -3.94 14.78
CA ARG A 89 -9.69 -3.28 15.35
C ARG A 89 -10.27 -2.27 14.37
N ALA A 90 -9.43 -1.43 13.76
CA ALA A 90 -9.85 -0.47 12.75
C ALA A 90 -10.43 -1.15 11.50
N ILE A 91 -9.85 -2.27 11.03
CA ILE A 91 -10.42 -3.05 9.92
C ILE A 91 -11.86 -3.46 10.24
N ARG A 92 -12.11 -3.94 11.45
CA ARG A 92 -13.44 -4.39 11.88
C ARG A 92 -14.41 -3.23 12.11
N GLU A 93 -14.00 -2.22 12.87
CA GLU A 93 -14.85 -1.10 13.28
C GLU A 93 -15.23 -0.22 12.08
N GLU A 94 -14.26 0.07 11.23
CA GLU A 94 -14.47 0.89 10.04
C GLU A 94 -14.92 0.10 8.82
N LYS A 95 -14.93 -1.24 8.89
CA LYS A 95 -15.25 -2.12 7.76
C LYS A 95 -14.32 -1.88 6.58
N CYS A 96 -13.01 -1.90 6.83
CA CYS A 96 -12.01 -1.77 5.79
C CYS A 96 -12.07 -2.99 4.86
N SER A 97 -12.28 -2.74 3.58
CA SER A 97 -12.31 -3.75 2.52
C SER A 97 -10.93 -4.07 1.94
N VAL A 98 -9.96 -3.15 2.12
CA VAL A 98 -8.60 -3.29 1.59
C VAL A 98 -7.57 -3.02 2.68
N ILE A 99 -6.49 -3.79 2.70
CA ILE A 99 -5.38 -3.66 3.65
C ILE A 99 -4.10 -3.34 2.88
N ASN A 100 -3.55 -2.12 3.03
CA ASN A 100 -2.24 -1.78 2.49
C ASN A 100 -1.14 -2.00 3.54
N GLY A 101 -0.11 -2.77 3.20
CA GLY A 101 1.00 -3.09 4.10
C GLY A 101 2.21 -3.67 3.38
N THR A 102 3.33 -3.78 4.10
CA THR A 102 4.50 -4.54 3.64
C THR A 102 4.40 -6.00 4.13
N PRO A 103 5.19 -6.94 3.56
CA PRO A 103 5.20 -8.32 4.03
C PRO A 103 5.41 -8.46 5.55
N THR A 104 6.33 -7.70 6.14
CA THR A 104 6.60 -7.74 7.59
C THR A 104 5.37 -7.31 8.40
N MET A 105 4.65 -6.29 7.95
CA MET A 105 3.42 -5.84 8.62
C MET A 105 2.33 -6.90 8.53
N HIS A 106 2.20 -7.56 7.39
CA HIS A 106 1.25 -8.65 7.22
C HIS A 106 1.58 -9.87 8.08
N VAL A 107 2.87 -10.19 8.31
CA VAL A 107 3.28 -11.24 9.26
C VAL A 107 2.77 -10.93 10.67
N ASP A 108 2.99 -9.69 11.13
CA ASP A 108 2.53 -9.24 12.44
C ASP A 108 1.00 -9.24 12.54
N LEU A 109 0.31 -8.81 11.47
CA LEU A 109 -1.15 -8.76 11.39
C LEU A 109 -1.76 -10.17 11.46
N VAL A 110 -1.22 -11.13 10.71
CA VAL A 110 -1.60 -12.55 10.73
C VAL A 110 -1.39 -13.14 12.12
N LYS A 111 -0.21 -12.91 12.72
CA LYS A 111 0.08 -13.39 14.07
C LYS A 111 -0.93 -12.84 15.08
N LYS A 112 -1.18 -11.53 15.05
CA LYS A 112 -2.13 -10.89 15.96
C LYS A 112 -3.57 -11.33 15.70
N GLN A 113 -3.95 -11.59 14.45
CA GLN A 113 -5.27 -12.10 14.11
C GLN A 113 -5.51 -13.50 14.66
N ARG A 114 -4.50 -14.39 14.67
CA ARG A 114 -4.61 -15.72 15.33
C ARG A 114 -4.91 -15.61 16.83
N GLU A 115 -4.40 -14.56 17.48
CA GLU A 115 -4.63 -14.28 18.89
C GLU A 115 -6.04 -13.69 19.13
N LEU A 116 -6.45 -12.69 18.33
CA LEU A 116 -7.69 -11.94 18.55
C LEU A 116 -8.94 -12.56 17.91
N LYS A 117 -8.77 -13.35 16.84
CA LYS A 117 -9.83 -14.04 16.09
C LYS A 117 -11.02 -13.14 15.74
N LEU A 118 -10.73 -11.94 15.25
CA LEU A 118 -11.76 -10.96 14.90
C LEU A 118 -12.45 -11.36 13.60
N ASN A 119 -13.75 -11.11 13.49
CA ASN A 119 -14.44 -11.20 12.20
C ASN A 119 -14.09 -9.96 11.36
N LEU A 120 -13.43 -10.16 10.21
CA LEU A 120 -12.94 -9.09 9.34
C LEU A 120 -13.72 -9.09 8.02
N GLU A 121 -14.02 -7.90 7.49
CA GLU A 121 -14.68 -7.71 6.19
C GLU A 121 -13.69 -7.43 5.06
N ALA A 122 -12.38 -7.54 5.34
CA ALA A 122 -11.34 -7.28 4.35
C ALA A 122 -11.36 -8.31 3.21
N GLU A 123 -11.28 -7.84 1.97
CA GLU A 123 -11.31 -8.70 0.78
C GLU A 123 -9.96 -8.76 0.07
N ILE A 124 -9.19 -7.66 0.13
CA ILE A 124 -7.93 -7.49 -0.59
C ILE A 124 -6.83 -7.08 0.38
N ALA A 125 -5.70 -7.77 0.35
CA ALA A 125 -4.44 -7.23 0.88
C ALA A 125 -3.51 -6.83 -0.26
N VAL A 126 -2.86 -5.68 -0.12
CA VAL A 126 -1.80 -5.20 -0.99
C VAL A 126 -0.48 -5.34 -0.25
N SER A 127 0.48 -6.03 -0.87
CA SER A 127 1.80 -6.29 -0.32
C SER A 127 2.86 -5.72 -1.25
N GLY A 128 3.79 -4.92 -0.72
CA GLY A 128 4.84 -4.27 -1.50
C GLY A 128 6.00 -3.79 -0.65
N GLY A 129 7.08 -3.36 -1.31
CA GLY A 129 8.30 -2.87 -0.66
C GLY A 129 9.27 -3.95 -0.19
N ALA A 130 8.88 -5.23 -0.26
CA ALA A 130 9.76 -6.37 -0.04
C ALA A 130 9.15 -7.63 -0.70
N LEU A 131 9.97 -8.68 -0.84
CA LEU A 131 9.49 -9.98 -1.30
C LEU A 131 8.46 -10.55 -0.33
N CYS A 132 7.33 -11.02 -0.87
CA CYS A 132 6.27 -11.66 -0.09
C CYS A 132 6.38 -13.19 -0.20
N PRO A 133 6.74 -13.92 0.88
CA PRO A 133 6.88 -15.37 0.81
C PRO A 133 5.56 -16.07 0.48
N PRO A 134 5.57 -17.19 -0.28
CA PRO A 134 4.34 -17.93 -0.61
C PRO A 134 3.54 -18.40 0.60
N GLN A 135 4.22 -18.73 1.71
CA GLN A 135 3.54 -19.12 2.95
C GLN A 135 2.75 -17.94 3.54
N LEU A 136 3.33 -16.74 3.53
CA LEU A 136 2.64 -15.53 4.02
C LEU A 136 1.39 -15.23 3.17
N LEU A 137 1.45 -15.46 1.85
CA LEU A 137 0.28 -15.32 0.98
C LEU A 137 -0.88 -16.25 1.41
N ARG A 138 -0.56 -17.51 1.74
CA ARG A 138 -1.54 -18.49 2.22
C ARG A 138 -2.11 -18.09 3.57
N ASP A 139 -1.24 -17.73 4.51
CA ASP A 139 -1.62 -17.32 5.86
C ASP A 139 -2.50 -16.05 5.84
N MET A 140 -2.19 -15.07 4.99
CA MET A 140 -3.04 -13.89 4.81
C MET A 140 -4.43 -14.26 4.29
N LYS A 141 -4.52 -15.14 3.28
CA LYS A 141 -5.83 -15.61 2.78
C LYS A 141 -6.64 -16.32 3.86
N SER A 142 -6.01 -17.22 4.62
CA SER A 142 -6.72 -18.04 5.62
C SER A 142 -7.07 -17.27 6.88
N GLU A 143 -6.12 -16.54 7.48
CA GLU A 143 -6.31 -15.91 8.80
C GLU A 143 -7.06 -14.59 8.72
N LEU A 144 -6.85 -13.82 7.64
CA LEU A 144 -7.50 -12.53 7.43
C LEU A 144 -8.77 -12.63 6.58
N GLY A 145 -9.11 -13.82 6.07
CA GLY A 145 -10.33 -14.07 5.27
C GLY A 145 -10.30 -13.46 3.87
N LEU A 146 -9.11 -13.19 3.32
CA LEU A 146 -8.95 -12.44 2.08
C LEU A 146 -9.27 -13.27 0.84
N LYS A 147 -9.97 -12.67 -0.12
CA LYS A 147 -10.18 -13.25 -1.45
C LYS A 147 -8.93 -13.07 -2.32
N LYS A 148 -8.29 -11.91 -2.24
CA LYS A 148 -7.16 -11.54 -3.10
C LYS A 148 -6.00 -11.02 -2.28
N VAL A 149 -4.79 -11.44 -2.66
CA VAL A 149 -3.56 -10.78 -2.25
C VAL A 149 -2.88 -10.28 -3.50
N LYS A 150 -2.64 -8.96 -3.58
CA LYS A 150 -2.01 -8.31 -4.72
C LYS A 150 -0.60 -7.87 -4.34
N ASN A 151 0.40 -8.45 -4.98
CA ASN A 151 1.78 -8.02 -4.81
C ASN A 151 2.09 -6.90 -5.79
N VAL A 152 2.67 -5.82 -5.28
CA VAL A 152 3.14 -4.68 -6.07
C VAL A 152 4.66 -4.59 -5.97
N TYR A 153 5.29 -4.36 -7.11
CA TYR A 153 6.72 -4.13 -7.25
C TYR A 153 6.96 -2.79 -7.93
N GLY A 154 7.92 -2.06 -7.39
CA GLY A 154 8.44 -0.84 -7.98
C GLY A 154 9.46 -0.22 -7.06
N LEU A 155 9.93 0.94 -7.47
CA LEU A 155 11.01 1.68 -6.87
C LEU A 155 10.54 3.08 -6.51
N THR A 156 11.43 3.87 -5.91
CA THR A 156 11.10 5.28 -5.73
C THR A 156 11.25 6.02 -7.07
N GLU A 157 12.27 5.65 -7.83
CA GLU A 157 12.68 6.24 -9.11
C GLU A 157 11.67 6.06 -10.24
N ASP A 158 10.83 5.02 -10.19
CA ASP A 158 9.79 4.73 -11.18
C ASP A 158 8.41 5.29 -10.78
N SER A 159 8.36 6.16 -9.76
CA SER A 159 7.13 6.73 -9.19
C SER A 159 6.21 5.69 -8.51
N ALA A 160 6.79 4.68 -7.86
CA ALA A 160 6.20 3.71 -6.91
C ALA A 160 5.99 2.29 -7.44
N VAL A 161 5.25 2.12 -8.54
CA VAL A 161 4.86 0.80 -9.03
C VAL A 161 5.11 0.68 -10.52
N CYS A 162 5.90 -0.32 -10.92
CA CYS A 162 6.07 -0.70 -12.32
C CYS A 162 5.44 -2.06 -12.65
N PHE A 163 5.15 -2.90 -11.65
CA PHE A 163 4.53 -4.20 -11.85
C PHE A 163 3.60 -4.56 -10.69
N ASN A 164 2.47 -5.21 -10.99
CA ASN A 164 1.66 -5.88 -9.97
C ASN A 164 1.16 -7.22 -10.48
N THR A 165 1.08 -8.20 -9.57
CA THR A 165 0.53 -9.52 -9.92
C THR A 165 -0.98 -9.40 -10.13
N LEU A 166 -1.50 -10.08 -11.16
CA LEU A 166 -2.93 -10.33 -11.26
C LEU A 166 -3.39 -11.20 -10.07
N PRO A 167 -4.64 -11.06 -9.60
CA PRO A 167 -5.15 -11.97 -8.59
C PRO A 167 -5.16 -13.40 -9.16
N PRO A 168 -4.62 -14.40 -8.44
CA PRO A 168 -4.79 -15.80 -8.81
C PRO A 168 -6.24 -16.25 -8.59
#